data_AF-A0A0F9ZRP2-F1
#
_entry.id   AF-A0A0F9ZRP2-F1
#
_cell.length_a   1.000
_cell.length_b   1.000
_cell.length_c   1.000
_cell.angle_alpha   90.00
_cell.angle_beta   90.00
_cell.angle_gamma   90.00
#
_symmetry.space_group_name_H-M   'P 1'
#
loop_
_entity.id
_entity.type
_entity.pdbx_description
1 polymer ?
#
loop_
_entity_poly.entity_id
_entity_poly.type
_entity_poly.pdbx_seq_one_letter_code
_entity_poly.pdbx_strand_id
1 'polypeptide(L)'
;MNKKLVLFFALSILLVLPVLSLAIAFAPQPGSGAVNIQSLISGIISILWWIFLGIIVIMFIIAGILFLTAQGSEDQLGKAKKAVIWGGVGVFVAILGYSAFITIQSFLL
;
A
#
# COMPACT_ATOMS: atom_id res chain seq x y z
N MET A 1 -34.90 -33.91 31.16
CA MET A 1 -34.52 -32.55 30.73
C MET A 1 -35.75 -31.66 30.78
N ASN A 2 -35.71 -30.60 31.58
CA ASN A 2 -36.89 -29.76 31.81
C ASN A 2 -37.15 -28.93 30.55
N LYS A 3 -38.24 -29.21 29.82
CA LYS A 3 -38.54 -28.56 28.53
C LYS A 3 -38.57 -27.03 28.62
N LYS A 4 -38.93 -26.47 29.79
CA LYS A 4 -38.87 -25.03 30.08
C LYS A 4 -37.45 -24.49 30.07
N LEU A 5 -36.49 -25.24 30.61
CA LEU A 5 -35.08 -24.84 30.65
C LEU A 5 -34.50 -24.75 29.23
N VAL A 6 -34.86 -25.70 28.36
CA VAL A 6 -34.45 -25.70 26.95
C VAL A 6 -35.03 -24.49 26.22
N LEU A 7 -36.28 -24.14 26.49
CA LEU A 7 -36.94 -22.98 25.89
C LEU A 7 -36.27 -21.66 26.29
N PHE A 8 -35.94 -21.47 27.57
CA PHE A 8 -35.25 -20.27 28.05
C PHE A 8 -33.86 -20.13 27.44
N PHE A 9 -33.12 -21.23 27.31
CA PHE A 9 -31.80 -21.21 26.69
C PHE A 9 -31.88 -20.86 25.20
N ALA A 10 -32.83 -21.45 24.48
CA ALA A 10 -33.06 -21.13 23.06
C ALA A 10 -33.47 -19.67 22.84
N LEU A 11 -34.31 -19.11 23.71
CA LEU A 11 -34.74 -17.71 23.63
C LEU A 11 -33.56 -16.74 23.83
N SER A 12 -32.69 -17.05 24.79
CA SER A 12 -31.50 -16.24 25.08
C SER A 12 -30.53 -16.20 23.89
N ILE A 13 -30.32 -17.33 23.22
CA ILE A 13 -29.46 -17.42 22.03
C ILE A 13 -30.06 -16.59 20.89
N LEU A 14 -31.38 -16.68 20.68
CA LEU A 14 -32.07 -15.99 19.60
C LEU A 14 -32.03 -14.45 19.77
N LEU A 15 -32.05 -13.96 21.02
CA LEU A 15 -31.94 -12.53 21.35
C LEU A 15 -30.50 -11.99 21.21
N VAL A 16 -29.48 -12.84 21.24
CA VAL A 16 -28.07 -12.44 21.09
C VAL A 16 -27.66 -12.33 19.61
N LEU A 17 -28.32 -13.07 18.71
CA LEU A 17 -28.02 -13.04 17.26
C LEU A 17 -28.09 -11.63 16.62
N PRO A 18 -29.10 -10.78 16.90
CA PRO A 18 -29.15 -9.43 16.34
C PRO A 18 -28.00 -8.56 16.84
N VAL A 19 -27.58 -8.71 18.09
CA VAL A 19 -26.47 -7.93 18.67
C VAL A 19 -25.16 -8.24 17.96
N LEU A 20 -24.95 -9.49 17.55
CA LEU A 20 -23.80 -9.89 16.72
C LEU A 20 -23.90 -9.34 15.29
N SER A 21 -25.11 -9.26 14.73
CA SER A 21 -25.35 -8.67 13.40
C SER A 21 -25.01 -7.17 13.37
N LEU A 22 -25.33 -6.41 14.43
CA LEU A 22 -24.99 -4.99 14.53
C LEU A 22 -23.50 -4.72 14.83
N ALA A 23 -22.76 -5.72 15.34
CA ALA A 23 -21.32 -5.59 15.63
C ALA A 23 -20.43 -5.89 14.41
N ILE A 24 -21.00 -6.29 13.27
CA ILE A 24 -20.26 -6.45 12.02
C ILE A 24 -19.84 -5.07 11.52
N ALA A 25 -18.55 -4.76 11.68
CA ALA A 25 -17.91 -3.66 10.97
C ALA A 25 -17.77 -4.07 9.50
N PHE A 26 -18.59 -3.50 8.61
CA PHE A 26 -18.36 -3.61 7.18
C PHE A 26 -16.99 -2.98 6.89
N ALA A 27 -16.07 -3.76 6.32
CA ALA A 27 -14.84 -3.21 5.79
C ALA A 27 -15.20 -2.04 4.85
N PRO A 28 -14.44 -0.93 4.86
CA PRO A 28 -14.71 0.18 3.96
C PRO A 28 -14.73 -0.37 2.53
N GLN A 29 -15.91 -0.40 1.92
CA GLN A 29 -16.07 -0.83 0.54
C GLN A 29 -15.33 0.18 -0.36
N PRO A 30 -14.32 -0.24 -1.14
CA PRO A 30 -13.68 0.68 -2.06
C PRO A 30 -14.68 1.02 -3.16
N GLY A 31 -15.21 2.25 -3.16
CA GLY A 31 -15.95 2.80 -4.30
C GLY A 31 -17.45 3.05 -4.14
N SER A 32 -18.04 3.02 -2.93
CA SER A 32 -19.49 3.26 -2.76
C SER A 32 -19.90 4.71 -2.45
N GLY A 33 -18.99 5.68 -2.53
CA GLY A 33 -19.28 7.09 -2.30
C GLY A 33 -19.25 7.86 -3.60
N ALA A 34 -20.05 8.93 -3.72
CA ALA A 34 -19.97 9.91 -4.79
C ALA A 34 -18.52 10.13 -5.24
N VAL A 35 -18.29 10.21 -6.56
CA VAL A 35 -16.97 10.42 -7.15
C VAL A 35 -16.39 11.72 -6.58
N ASN A 36 -15.59 11.58 -5.53
CA ASN A 36 -14.88 12.67 -4.92
C ASN A 36 -13.62 12.85 -5.75
N ILE A 37 -13.42 14.04 -6.30
CA ILE A 37 -12.24 14.37 -7.11
C ILE A 37 -10.96 14.02 -6.33
N GLN A 38 -10.99 14.18 -5.01
CA GLN A 38 -9.92 13.78 -4.10
C GLN A 38 -9.64 12.27 -4.08
N SER A 39 -10.66 11.41 -4.11
CA SER A 39 -10.46 9.95 -4.14
C SER A 39 -9.88 9.52 -5.48
N LEU A 40 -10.31 10.11 -6.59
CA LEU A 40 -9.73 9.86 -7.91
C LEU A 40 -8.25 10.28 -7.97
N ILE A 41 -7.91 11.49 -7.50
CA ILE A 41 -6.53 11.97 -7.46
C ILE A 41 -5.67 11.06 -6.59
N SER A 42 -6.15 10.69 -5.40
CA SER A 42 -5.42 9.77 -4.50
C SER A 42 -5.22 8.38 -5.11
N GLY A 43 -6.21 7.86 -5.84
CA GLY A 43 -6.12 6.58 -6.54
C GLY A 43 -5.07 6.60 -7.64
N ILE A 44 -5.08 7.64 -8.47
CA ILE A 44 -4.10 7.82 -9.56
C ILE A 44 -2.69 7.97 -8.99
N ILE A 45 -2.50 8.82 -7.96
CA ILE A 45 -1.20 9.01 -7.33
C ILE A 45 -0.71 7.70 -6.70
N SER A 46 -1.57 6.94 -6.03
CA SER A 46 -1.21 5.66 -5.42
C SER A 46 -0.69 4.66 -6.47
N ILE A 47 -1.42 4.51 -7.59
CA ILE A 47 -1.00 3.65 -8.70
C ILE A 47 0.36 4.11 -9.27
N LEU A 48 0.52 5.41 -9.48
CA LEU A 48 1.76 5.98 -10.00
C LEU A 48 2.95 5.74 -9.03
N TRP A 49 2.69 5.81 -7.73
CA TRP A 49 3.70 5.54 -6.69
C TRP A 49 4.18 4.09 -6.75
N TRP A 50 3.27 3.13 -6.89
CA TRP A 50 3.62 1.71 -7.04
C TRP A 50 4.46 1.44 -8.28
N ILE A 51 4.11 2.07 -9.41
CA ILE A 51 4.88 1.96 -10.66
C ILE A 51 6.29 2.55 -10.46
N PHE A 52 6.39 3.72 -9.84
CA PHE A 52 7.66 4.38 -9.57
C PHE A 52 8.57 3.52 -8.69
N LEU A 53 8.02 2.95 -7.62
CA LEU A 53 8.78 2.04 -6.74
C LEU A 53 9.26 0.80 -7.50
N GLY A 54 8.42 0.23 -8.36
CA GLY A 54 8.81 -0.90 -9.22
C GLY A 54 10.00 -0.58 -10.13
N ILE A 55 10.00 0.61 -10.73
CA ILE A 55 11.11 1.07 -11.59
C ILE A 55 12.42 1.19 -10.79
N ILE A 56 12.35 1.74 -9.57
CA ILE A 56 13.52 1.85 -8.68
C ILE A 56 14.12 0.48 -8.41
N VAL A 57 13.30 -0.51 -8.05
CA VAL A 57 13.77 -1.87 -7.75
C VAL A 57 14.47 -2.48 -8.97
N ILE A 58 13.88 -2.35 -10.17
CA ILE A 58 14.48 -2.87 -11.41
C ILE A 58 15.83 -2.20 -11.69
N MET A 59 15.93 -0.87 -11.53
CA MET A 59 17.19 -0.14 -11.69
C MET A 59 18.29 -0.65 -10.73
N PHE A 60 17.93 -0.93 -9.48
CA PHE A 60 18.88 -1.49 -8.51
C PHE A 60 19.33 -2.91 -8.87
N ILE A 61 18.44 -3.75 -9.40
CA ILE A 61 18.79 -5.09 -9.87
C ILE A 61 19.78 -5.00 -11.03
N ILE A 62 19.52 -4.15 -12.03
CA ILE A 62 20.41 -3.95 -13.18
C ILE A 62 21.77 -3.41 -12.71
N ALA A 63 21.76 -2.44 -11.79
CA ALA A 63 22.99 -1.90 -11.21
C ALA A 63 23.80 -2.98 -10.48
N GLY A 64 23.13 -3.85 -9.72
CA GLY A 64 23.76 -4.96 -9.01
C GLY A 64 24.38 -5.99 -9.95
N ILE A 65 23.66 -6.42 -10.99
CA ILE A 65 24.20 -7.33 -12.00
C ILE A 65 25.39 -6.71 -12.71
N LEU A 66 25.27 -5.46 -13.15
CA LEU A 66 26.33 -4.73 -13.84
C LEU A 66 27.58 -4.58 -12.96
N PHE A 67 27.40 -4.39 -11.64
CA PHE A 67 28.50 -4.32 -10.68
C PHE A 67 29.21 -5.67 -10.55
N LEU A 68 28.47 -6.77 -10.51
CA LEU A 68 29.01 -8.12 -10.43
C LEU A 68 29.72 -8.56 -11.73
N THR A 69 29.21 -8.16 -12.90
CA THR A 69 29.78 -8.54 -14.20
C THR A 69 30.94 -7.65 -14.65
N ALA A 70 31.21 -6.52 -13.96
CA ALA A 70 32.18 -5.54 -14.42
C ALA A 70 33.63 -6.05 -14.52
N GLN A 71 34.00 -7.17 -13.84
CA GLN A 71 35.26 -7.93 -13.94
C GLN A 71 36.58 -7.13 -14.13
N GLY A 72 36.63 -5.86 -13.68
CA GLY A 72 37.81 -5.00 -13.80
C GLY A 72 37.89 -4.11 -15.05
N SER A 73 36.90 -4.11 -15.94
CA SER A 73 36.85 -3.09 -17.01
C SER A 73 36.37 -1.75 -16.44
N GLU A 74 37.18 -0.70 -16.58
CA GLU A 74 36.85 0.63 -16.02
C GLU A 74 35.51 1.17 -16.55
N ASP A 75 35.19 0.87 -17.81
CA ASP A 75 33.98 1.37 -18.44
C ASP A 75 32.70 0.76 -17.83
N GLN A 76 32.70 -0.54 -17.54
CA GLN A 76 31.56 -1.18 -16.87
C GLN A 76 31.48 -0.79 -15.39
N LEU A 77 32.63 -0.62 -14.73
CA LEU A 77 32.67 -0.17 -13.33
C LEU A 77 32.15 1.27 -13.19
N GLY A 78 32.49 2.16 -14.13
CA GLY A 78 31.99 3.52 -14.20
C GLY A 78 30.47 3.56 -14.39
N LYS A 79 29.93 2.73 -15.29
CA LYS A 79 28.48 2.60 -15.51
C LYS A 79 27.76 2.06 -14.27
N ALA A 80 28.32 1.03 -13.62
CA ALA A 80 27.75 0.47 -12.39
C ALA A 80 27.69 1.50 -11.25
N LYS A 81 28.78 2.26 -11.03
CA LYS A 81 28.80 3.35 -10.04
C LYS A 81 27.74 4.42 -10.32
N LYS A 82 27.62 4.86 -11.58
CA LYS A 82 26.58 5.83 -11.96
C LYS A 82 25.17 5.27 -11.75
N ALA A 83 24.94 3.99 -12.09
CA ALA A 83 23.64 3.35 -11.89
C ALA A 83 23.25 3.29 -10.40
N VAL A 84 24.20 2.98 -9.50
CA VAL A 84 23.97 3.00 -8.05
C VAL A 84 23.67 4.41 -7.54
N ILE A 85 24.41 5.43 -8.00
CA ILE A 85 24.16 6.83 -7.62
C ILE A 85 22.76 7.26 -8.08
N TRP A 86 22.40 6.99 -9.33
CA TRP A 86 21.07 7.32 -9.86
C TRP A 86 19.94 6.55 -9.15
N GLY A 87 20.17 5.28 -8.78
CA GLY A 87 19.27 4.52 -7.93
C GLY A 87 19.07 5.15 -6.56
N GLY A 88 20.16 5.57 -5.91
CA GLY A 88 20.12 6.28 -4.63
C GLY A 88 19.37 7.62 -4.71
N VAL A 89 19.58 8.38 -5.78
CA VAL A 89 18.82 9.61 -6.05
C VAL A 89 17.33 9.30 -6.24
N GLY A 90 16.97 8.22 -6.94
CA GLY A 90 15.59 7.78 -7.10
C GLY A 90 14.90 7.49 -5.76
N VAL A 91 15.59 6.84 -4.83
CA VAL A 91 15.09 6.61 -3.46
C VAL A 91 14.92 7.93 -2.71
N PHE A 92 15.88 8.86 -2.84
CA PHE A 92 15.79 10.17 -2.21
C PHE A 92 14.57 10.95 -2.70
N VAL A 93 14.32 10.94 -4.01
CA VAL A 93 13.13 11.55 -4.62
C VAL A 93 11.85 10.85 -4.17
N ALA A 94 11.85 9.52 -4.02
CA ALA A 94 10.68 8.79 -3.51
C ALA A 94 10.27 9.24 -2.10
N ILE A 95 11.25 9.46 -1.22
CA ILE A 95 11.03 9.96 0.14
C ILE A 95 10.44 11.37 0.13
N LEU A 96 10.98 12.26 -0.70
CA LEU A 96 10.45 13.62 -0.86
C LEU A 96 9.02 13.62 -1.43
N GLY A 97 8.76 12.78 -2.44
CA GLY A 97 7.44 12.63 -3.04
C GLY A 97 6.40 12.09 -2.04
N TYR A 98 6.80 11.15 -1.17
CA TYR A 98 5.93 10.63 -0.11
C TYR A 98 5.56 11.71 0.92
N SER A 99 6.52 12.57 1.29
CA SER A 99 6.26 13.71 2.19
C SER A 99 5.26 14.71 1.57
N ALA A 100 5.41 15.03 0.28
CA ALA A 100 4.47 15.89 -0.43
C ALA A 100 3.06 15.27 -0.49
N PHE A 101 2.96 13.96 -0.75
CA PHE A 101 1.69 13.25 -0.78
C PHE A 101 0.93 13.33 0.56
N ILE A 102 1.61 13.09 1.68
CA ILE A 102 1.01 13.19 3.01
C ILE A 102 0.50 14.61 3.27
N THR A 103 1.30 15.61 2.90
CA THR A 103 0.96 17.02 3.08
C THR A 103 -0.29 17.39 2.29
N ILE A 104 -0.39 16.97 1.03
CA ILE A 104 -1.58 17.20 0.20
C ILE A 104 -2.83 16.54 0.80
N GLN A 105 -2.70 15.32 1.34
CA GLN A 105 -3.81 14.62 2.01
C GLN A 105 -4.27 15.36 3.26
N SER A 106 -3.35 15.86 4.08
CA SER A 106 -3.67 16.56 5.33
C SER A 106 -4.31 17.93 5.13
N PHE A 107 -4.06 18.60 4.00
CA PHE A 107 -4.68 19.89 3.68
C PHE A 107 -6.07 19.76 3.04
N LEU A 108 -6.44 18.56 2.58
CA LEU A 108 -7.75 18.29 1.97
C LEU A 108 -8.72 17.57 2.93
N LEU A 109 -8.30 17.27 4.17
CA LEU A 109 -9.16 16.80 5.28
C LEU A 109 -9.46 17.96 6.22
#